data_AF-A0A1E7R3Y9-F1
#
_entry.id   AF-A0A1E7R3Y9-F1
#
_cell.length_a   1.000
_cell.length_b   1.000
_cell.length_c   1.000
_cell.angle_alpha   90.00
_cell.angle_beta   90.00
_cell.angle_gamma   90.00
#
_symmetry.space_group_name_H-M   'P 1'
#
loop_
_entity.id
_entity.type
_entity.pdbx_description
1 polymer ?
#
loop_
_entity_poly.entity_id
_entity_poly.type
_entity_poly.pdbx_seq_one_letter_code
_entity_poly.pdbx_strand_id
1 'polypeptide(L)'
;MFSLKVSIQIILLMMIWYLLDQLLQSLQLTMSASVLGLFLLLLSLKNNLLPVSYVQDGGHFLLKNMLLFFIPPVVGLVQYTDILLENGIKIFTAIFLGTLIVMYSSKITVHFLMK
;
A
#
# COMPACT_ATOMS: atom_id res chain seq x y z
N MET A 1 27.45 -1.59 8.38
CA MET A 1 26.49 -1.57 9.52
C MET A 1 25.10 -1.04 9.13
N PHE A 2 24.99 -0.05 8.21
CA PHE A 2 23.70 0.47 7.72
C PHE A 2 22.79 -0.58 7.05
N SER A 3 23.34 -1.49 6.23
CA SER A 3 22.52 -2.53 5.58
C SER A 3 21.83 -3.49 6.54
N LEU A 4 22.45 -3.83 7.67
CA LEU A 4 21.88 -4.83 8.59
C LEU A 4 20.60 -4.30 9.27
N LYS A 5 20.61 -3.02 9.67
CA LYS A 5 19.42 -2.36 10.21
C LYS A 5 18.30 -2.31 9.18
N VAL A 6 18.59 -1.89 7.95
CA VAL A 6 17.60 -1.80 6.86
C VAL A 6 17.00 -3.18 6.55
N SER A 7 17.81 -4.23 6.43
CA SER A 7 17.32 -5.58 6.20
C SER A 7 16.41 -6.07 7.32
N ILE A 8 16.76 -5.82 8.58
CA ILE A 8 15.90 -6.17 9.74
C ILE A 8 14.58 -5.42 9.69
N GLN A 9 14.59 -4.12 9.37
CA GLN A 9 13.35 -3.33 9.25
C GLN A 9 12.44 -3.88 8.14
N ILE A 10 13.00 -4.26 7.00
CA ILE A 10 12.23 -4.86 5.89
C ILE A 10 11.66 -6.22 6.30
N ILE A 11 12.45 -7.08 6.94
CA ILE A 11 11.98 -8.38 7.43
C ILE A 11 10.85 -8.19 8.45
N LEU A 12 10.98 -7.22 9.35
CA LEU A 12 9.95 -6.88 10.33
C LEU A 12 8.65 -6.42 9.65
N LEU A 13 8.73 -5.53 8.65
CA LEU A 13 7.56 -5.08 7.88
C LEU A 13 6.89 -6.25 7.14
N MET A 14 7.68 -7.14 6.52
CA MET A 14 7.17 -8.34 5.85
C MET A 14 6.52 -9.33 6.83
N MET A 15 7.11 -9.51 8.02
CA MET A 15 6.55 -10.35 9.09
C MET A 15 5.20 -9.82 9.58
N ILE A 16 5.10 -8.51 9.84
CA ILE A 16 3.84 -7.88 10.26
C ILE A 16 2.77 -8.08 9.17
N TRP A 17 3.11 -7.81 7.92
CA TRP A 17 2.19 -8.01 6.80
C TRP A 17 1.71 -9.46 6.72
N TYR A 18 2.61 -10.44 6.82
CA TYR A 18 2.28 -11.86 6.75
C TYR A 18 1.38 -12.32 7.92
N LEU A 19 1.66 -11.88 9.14
CA LEU A 19 0.83 -12.18 10.31
C LEU A 19 -0.58 -11.59 10.16
N LEU A 20 -0.69 -10.36 9.65
CA LEU A 20 -1.98 -9.72 9.40
C LEU A 20 -2.74 -10.40 8.27
N ASP A 21 -2.06 -10.85 7.23
CA ASP A 21 -2.66 -11.59 6.12
C ASP A 21 -3.25 -12.92 6.60
N GLN A 22 -2.50 -13.70 7.39
CA GLN A 22 -3.04 -14.92 8.01
C GLN A 22 -4.22 -14.63 8.94
N LEU A 23 -4.14 -13.56 9.74
CA LEU A 23 -5.22 -13.18 10.63
C LEU A 23 -6.49 -12.82 9.84
N LEU A 24 -6.37 -12.01 8.78
CA LEU A 24 -7.47 -11.64 7.89
C LEU A 24 -8.09 -12.84 7.19
N GLN A 25 -7.27 -13.78 6.71
CA GLN A 25 -7.73 -15.03 6.11
C GLN A 25 -8.53 -15.87 7.12
N SER A 26 -8.05 -15.96 8.37
CA SER A 26 -8.75 -16.69 9.43
C SER A 26 -10.09 -16.05 9.82
N LEU A 27 -10.19 -14.72 9.75
CA LEU A 27 -11.42 -13.96 10.04
C LEU A 27 -12.33 -13.80 8.82
N GLN A 28 -11.95 -14.35 7.65
CA GLN A 28 -12.67 -14.22 6.37
C GLN A 28 -12.95 -12.76 5.96
N LEU A 29 -12.10 -11.83 6.38
CA LEU A 29 -12.26 -10.41 6.07
C LEU A 29 -11.68 -10.10 4.69
N THR A 30 -12.45 -9.41 3.84
CA THR A 30 -12.07 -9.03 2.46
C THR A 30 -11.09 -7.84 2.39
N MET A 31 -10.51 -7.43 3.51
CA MET A 31 -9.61 -6.29 3.57
C MET A 31 -8.17 -6.69 3.22
N SER A 32 -7.42 -5.75 2.65
CA SER A 32 -5.98 -5.95 2.40
C SER A 32 -5.19 -5.87 3.71
N ALA A 33 -4.31 -6.84 3.95
CA ALA A 33 -3.38 -6.84 5.08
C ALA A 33 -2.53 -5.57 5.16
N SER A 34 -2.17 -4.98 4.02
CA SER A 34 -1.41 -3.73 3.96
C SER A 34 -2.18 -2.54 4.54
N VAL A 35 -3.51 -2.49 4.35
CA VAL A 35 -4.35 -1.43 4.91
C VAL A 35 -4.42 -1.55 6.43
N LEU A 36 -4.66 -2.76 6.96
CA LEU A 36 -4.62 -2.98 8.40
C LEU A 36 -3.23 -2.70 8.99
N GLY A 37 -2.16 -3.09 8.29
CA GLY A 37 -0.79 -2.82 8.69
C GLY A 37 -0.50 -1.33 8.80
N LEU A 38 -1.03 -0.52 7.88
CA LEU A 38 -0.94 0.93 7.95
C LEU A 38 -1.64 1.49 9.20
N PHE A 39 -2.86 1.04 9.50
CA PHE A 39 -3.57 1.45 10.72
C PHE A 39 -2.80 1.04 11.99
N LEU A 40 -2.23 -0.16 12.02
CA LEU A 40 -1.46 -0.66 13.15
C LEU A 40 -0.17 0.16 13.37
N LEU A 41 0.55 0.47 12.28
CA LEU A 41 1.71 1.37 12.31
C LEU A 41 1.33 2.78 12.78
N LEU A 42 0.22 3.32 12.28
CA LEU A 42 -0.29 4.64 12.68
C LEU A 42 -0.60 4.68 14.19
N LEU A 43 -1.30 3.68 14.71
CA LEU A 43 -1.62 3.59 16.15
C LEU A 43 -0.35 3.43 16.99
N SER A 44 0.62 2.66 16.51
CA SER A 44 1.91 2.47 17.19
C SER A 44 2.73 3.75 17.25
N LEU A 45 2.73 4.54 16.16
CA LEU A 45 3.34 5.88 16.11
C LEU A 45 2.62 6.84 17.06
N LYS A 46 1.29 6.87 17.04
CA LYS A 46 0.48 7.76 17.91
C LYS A 46 0.77 7.49 19.39
N ASN A 47 0.91 6.22 19.76
CA ASN A 47 1.15 5.81 21.15
C ASN A 47 2.64 5.88 21.54
N ASN A 48 3.53 6.36 20.65
CA ASN A 48 4.99 6.39 20.83
C ASN A 48 5.64 5.03 21.14
N LEU A 49 4.97 3.89 20.86
CA LEU A 49 5.57 2.56 21.06
C LEU A 49 6.68 2.28 20.05
N LEU A 50 6.59 2.86 18.85
CA LEU A 50 7.50 2.59 17.74
C LEU A 50 7.89 3.91 17.08
N PRO A 51 9.08 4.46 17.39
CA PRO A 51 9.54 5.71 16.79
C PRO A 51 9.70 5.54 15.28
N VAL A 52 9.36 6.58 14.51
CA VAL A 52 9.41 6.55 13.03
C VAL A 52 10.78 6.10 12.51
N SER A 53 11.86 6.47 13.21
CA SER A 53 13.24 6.10 12.88
C SER A 53 13.49 4.58 12.81
N TYR A 54 12.65 3.75 13.43
CA TYR A 54 12.78 2.29 13.43
C TYR A 54 12.25 1.62 12.16
N VAL A 55 11.49 2.33 11.32
CA VAL A 55 10.92 1.78 10.07
C VAL A 55 11.21 2.67 8.86
N GLN A 56 11.69 3.89 9.09
CA GLN A 56 11.93 4.89 8.04
C GLN A 56 12.99 4.44 7.02
N ASP A 57 14.14 3.93 7.46
CA ASP A 57 15.24 3.57 6.54
C ASP A 57 14.85 2.36 5.66
N GLY A 58 14.21 1.35 6.25
CA GLY A 58 13.68 0.17 5.58
C GLY A 58 12.57 0.52 4.58
N GLY A 59 11.59 1.33 5.01
CA GLY A 59 10.53 1.83 4.13
C GLY A 59 11.08 2.65 2.98
N HIS A 60 12.00 3.58 3.24
CA HIS A 60 12.63 4.40 2.20
C HIS A 60 13.45 3.55 1.23
N PHE A 61 14.11 2.49 1.69
CA PHE A 61 14.79 1.54 0.81
C PHE A 61 13.82 0.82 -0.13
N LEU A 62 12.68 0.34 0.39
CA LEU A 62 11.64 -0.30 -0.43
C LEU A 62 11.05 0.68 -1.46
N LEU A 63 10.74 1.91 -1.03
CA LEU A 63 10.25 2.97 -1.90
C LEU A 63 11.26 3.35 -2.98
N LYS A 64 12.55 3.44 -2.63
CA LYS A 64 13.64 3.70 -3.60
C LYS A 64 13.71 2.61 -4.67
N ASN A 65 13.41 1.37 -4.31
CA ASN A 65 13.40 0.23 -5.23
C ASN A 65 11.98 -0.13 -5.71
N MET A 66 11.01 0.78 -5.61
CA MET A 66 9.61 0.51 -5.94
C MET A 66 9.42 0.03 -7.39
N LEU A 67 10.28 0.47 -8.31
CA LEU A 67 10.30 -0.03 -9.69
C LEU A 67 10.42 -1.56 -9.75
N LEU A 68 11.27 -2.17 -8.92
CA LEU A 68 11.46 -3.62 -8.88
C LEU A 68 10.18 -4.35 -8.45
N PHE A 69 9.39 -3.76 -7.55
CA PHE A 69 8.11 -4.33 -7.11
C PHE A 69 6.98 -4.12 -8.11
N PHE A 70 7.12 -3.17 -9.05
CA PHE A 70 6.15 -3.00 -10.15
C PHE A 70 6.40 -3.91 -11.35
N ILE A 71 7.62 -4.42 -11.52
CA ILE A 71 7.93 -5.32 -12.64
C ILE A 71 7.03 -6.56 -12.63
N PRO A 72 6.89 -7.33 -11.53
CA PRO A 72 6.06 -8.55 -11.54
C PRO A 72 4.57 -8.27 -11.87
N PRO A 73 3.89 -7.29 -11.26
CA PRO A 73 2.53 -6.91 -11.64
C PRO A 73 2.40 -6.52 -13.12
N VAL A 74 3.32 -5.70 -13.63
CA VAL A 74 3.27 -5.23 -15.03
C VAL A 74 3.46 -6.40 -16.00
N VAL A 75 4.41 -7.30 -15.75
CA VAL A 75 4.60 -8.51 -16.58
C VAL A 75 3.36 -9.42 -16.51
N GLY A 76 2.69 -9.48 -15.36
CA GLY A 76 1.40 -10.16 -15.21
C GLY A 76 0.32 -9.58 -16.12
N LEU A 77 0.27 -8.26 -16.28
CA LEU A 77 -0.70 -7.59 -17.15
C LEU A 77 -0.47 -7.86 -18.64
N VAL A 78 0.79 -8.05 -19.07
CA VAL A 78 1.11 -8.34 -20.49
C VAL A 78 0.43 -9.63 -20.97
N GLN A 79 0.18 -10.61 -20.08
CA GLN A 79 -0.55 -11.83 -20.43
C GLN A 79 -2.02 -11.58 -20.79
N TYR A 80 -2.57 -10.42 -20.41
CA TYR A 80 -3.96 -10.01 -20.68
C TYR A 80 -4.04 -8.84 -21.65
N THR A 81 -2.98 -8.61 -22.44
CA THR A 81 -2.89 -7.45 -23.35
C THR A 81 -4.09 -7.37 -24.31
N ASP A 82 -4.64 -8.49 -24.76
CA ASP A 82 -5.81 -8.52 -25.64
C ASP A 82 -7.04 -7.84 -25.00
N ILE A 83 -7.30 -8.12 -23.72
CA ILE A 83 -8.41 -7.51 -22.95
C ILE A 83 -8.13 -6.01 -22.74
N LEU A 84 -6.86 -5.66 -22.48
CA LEU A 84 -6.45 -4.26 -22.36
C LEU A 84 -6.58 -3.49 -23.67
N LEU A 85 -6.36 -4.11 -24.84
CA LEU A 85 -6.52 -3.45 -26.13
C LEU A 85 -8.00 -3.25 -26.47
N GLU A 86 -8.84 -4.26 -26.24
CA GLU A 86 -10.27 -4.19 -26.55
C GLU A 86 -11.03 -3.25 -25.59
N ASN A 87 -10.71 -3.30 -24.30
CA ASN A 87 -11.41 -2.53 -23.26
C ASN A 87 -10.57 -1.39 -22.64
N GLY A 88 -9.41 -1.08 -23.22
CA GLY A 88 -8.46 -0.10 -22.67
C GLY A 88 -9.04 1.28 -22.44
N ILE A 89 -9.88 1.75 -23.38
CA ILE A 89 -10.58 3.04 -23.24
C ILE A 89 -11.56 3.02 -22.05
N LYS A 90 -12.28 1.91 -21.83
CA LYS A 90 -13.20 1.77 -20.69
C LYS A 90 -12.42 1.76 -19.37
N ILE A 91 -11.31 1.03 -19.31
CA ILE A 91 -10.44 0.96 -18.13
C ILE A 91 -9.84 2.35 -17.83
N PHE A 92 -9.27 3.01 -18.84
CA PHE A 92 -8.69 4.34 -18.69
C PHE A 92 -9.72 5.36 -18.17
N THR A 93 -10.92 5.36 -18.76
CA THR A 93 -12.00 6.26 -18.36
C THR A 93 -12.46 5.97 -16.93
N ALA A 94 -12.60 4.70 -16.55
CA ALA A 94 -12.96 4.29 -15.20
C ALA A 94 -11.92 4.73 -14.15
N ILE A 95 -10.62 4.56 -14.45
CA ILE A 95 -9.53 5.00 -13.57
C ILE A 95 -9.52 6.52 -13.45
N PHE A 96 -9.62 7.24 -14.56
CA PHE A 96 -9.55 8.70 -14.58
C PHE A 96 -10.73 9.33 -13.84
N LEU A 97 -11.96 8.94 -14.18
CA LEU A 97 -13.17 9.42 -13.50
C LEU A 97 -13.20 8.97 -12.04
N GLY A 98 -12.85 7.72 -11.75
CA GLY A 98 -12.77 7.20 -10.38
C GLY A 98 -11.80 8.02 -9.52
N THR A 99 -10.63 8.34 -10.06
CA THR A 99 -9.63 9.19 -9.37
C THR A 99 -10.15 10.59 -9.12
N LEU A 100 -10.79 11.23 -10.10
CA LEU A 100 -11.39 12.56 -9.95
C LEU A 100 -12.50 12.58 -8.89
N ILE A 101 -13.38 11.57 -8.90
CA ILE A 101 -14.47 11.45 -7.92
C ILE A 101 -13.92 11.27 -6.50
N VAL A 102 -12.94 10.37 -6.32
CA VAL A 102 -12.30 10.14 -5.01
C VAL A 102 -11.61 11.40 -4.50
N MET A 103 -10.88 12.12 -5.36
CA MET A 103 -10.20 13.36 -4.99
C MET A 103 -11.19 14.46 -4.59
N TYR A 104 -12.29 14.62 -5.35
CA TYR A 104 -13.34 15.59 -5.04
C TYR A 104 -14.09 15.26 -3.75
N SER A 105 -14.43 13.98 -3.55
CA SER A 105 -15.08 13.48 -2.33
C SER A 105 -14.20 13.67 -1.09
N SER A 106 -12.90 13.37 -1.21
CA SER A 106 -11.93 13.61 -0.14
C SER A 106 -11.83 15.10 0.20
N LYS A 107 -11.79 15.97 -0.81
CA LYS A 107 -11.77 17.43 -0.63
C LYS A 107 -13.02 17.94 0.10
N ILE A 108 -14.21 17.45 -0.24
CA ILE A 108 -15.46 17.83 0.47
C ILE A 108 -15.42 17.35 1.92
N THR A 109 -15.03 16.10 2.14
CA THR A 109 -14.94 15.51 3.49
C THR A 109 -14.04 16.33 4.39
N VAL A 110 -12.83 16.67 3.92
CA VAL A 110 -11.89 17.48 4.69
C VAL A 110 -12.41 18.90 4.92
N HIS A 111 -13.04 19.52 3.92
CA HIS A 111 -13.63 20.86 4.06
C HIS A 111 -14.77 20.89 5.09
N PHE A 112 -15.57 19.83 5.17
CA PHE A 112 -16.62 19.71 6.17
C PHE A 112 -16.06 19.49 7.58
N LEU A 113 -14.98 18.71 7.72
CA LEU A 113 -14.41 18.32 9.01
C LEU A 113 -13.47 19.38 9.62
N MET A 114 -12.86 20.24 8.79
CA MET A 114 -11.99 21.36 9.21
C MET A 114 -12.74 22.69 9.38
N LYS A 115 -14.08 22.70 9.29
CA LYS A 115 -14.92 23.86 9.60
C LYS A 115 -15.54 23.69 10.98
#